data_AF-A0A2G6YTN5-F1
#
_entry.id   AF-A0A2G6YTN5-F1
#
_cell.length_a   1.000
_cell.length_b   1.000
_cell.length_c   1.000
_cell.angle_alpha   90.00
_cell.angle_beta   90.00
_cell.angle_gamma   90.00
#
_symmetry.space_group_name_H-M   'P 1'
#
loop_
_entity.id
_entity.type
_entity.pdbx_description
1 polymer ?
#
loop_
_entity_poly.entity_id
_entity_poly.type
_entity_poly.pdbx_seq_one_letter_code
_entity_poly.pdbx_strand_id
1 'polypeptide(L)'
;MMNRRAWLMSAAMGLGIVAAGCSGKSVPSSVSVSQQKLQEMLARRFPKQFPVAGLLQLDLQVPQLSMRPERNMLNAVIPAELSGKVLKERFSGLLDVDFALRYEPSDRTLRAHQIKVNQLNIDGLSPALSDMLGTYSTALAEQAMGQMVLYQLQDQDLALVDALAMEPGTITVTAQGLTVALVQKAPQGVKR
;
A
#
# COMPACT_ATOMS: atom_id res chain seq x y z
N MET A 1 -18.78 81.37 -13.84
CA MET A 1 -19.79 82.05 -13.00
C MET A 1 -21.11 81.30 -13.12
N MET A 2 -21.64 80.87 -11.96
CA MET A 2 -23.02 80.43 -11.62
C MET A 2 -23.87 79.58 -12.61
N ASN A 3 -24.24 78.37 -12.16
CA ASN A 3 -25.61 77.84 -12.00
C ASN A 3 -25.48 76.36 -11.57
N ARG A 4 -25.69 75.90 -10.31
CA ARG A 4 -26.79 76.00 -9.33
C ARG A 4 -28.14 75.48 -9.82
N ARG A 5 -28.43 74.20 -9.51
CA ARG A 5 -29.73 73.59 -9.09
C ARG A 5 -29.68 72.07 -9.34
N ALA A 6 -29.38 71.24 -8.34
CA ALA A 6 -30.30 70.71 -7.31
C ALA A 6 -31.34 69.73 -7.87
N TRP A 7 -31.12 68.42 -7.68
CA TRP A 7 -32.17 67.42 -7.48
C TRP A 7 -31.75 66.46 -6.36
N LEU A 8 -32.73 66.14 -5.53
CA LEU A 8 -32.69 65.57 -4.20
C LEU A 8 -33.16 64.10 -4.23
N MET A 9 -32.68 63.31 -3.25
CA MET A 9 -33.35 62.14 -2.64
C MET A 9 -33.38 60.85 -3.52
N SER A 10 -33.19 59.61 -3.06
CA SER A 10 -33.35 58.99 -1.74
C SER A 10 -32.47 57.74 -1.61
N ALA A 11 -32.12 57.41 -0.37
CA ALA A 11 -31.58 56.13 0.04
C ALA A 11 -32.59 54.98 -0.13
N ALA A 12 -32.12 53.79 -0.52
CA ALA A 12 -32.74 52.53 -0.17
C ALA A 12 -31.65 51.45 -0.03
N MET A 13 -31.36 51.21 1.24
CA MET A 13 -30.52 50.17 1.80
C MET A 13 -31.16 48.81 1.48
N GLY A 14 -30.43 47.96 0.76
CA GLY A 14 -30.85 46.60 0.40
C GLY A 14 -29.67 45.64 0.46
N LEU A 15 -29.15 45.44 1.68
CA LEU A 15 -28.13 44.45 1.98
C LEU A 15 -28.75 43.04 1.89
N GLY A 16 -28.73 42.45 0.70
CA GLY A 16 -29.05 41.03 0.50
C GLY A 16 -27.83 40.16 0.79
N ILE A 17 -27.49 39.96 2.05
CA ILE A 17 -26.56 38.88 2.45
C ILE A 17 -27.35 37.57 2.35
N VAL A 18 -27.26 36.90 1.21
CA VAL A 18 -27.60 35.47 1.15
C VAL A 18 -26.42 34.70 1.73
N ALA A 19 -26.66 34.14 2.92
CA ALA A 19 -25.73 33.32 3.66
C ALA A 19 -25.22 32.15 2.79
N ALA A 20 -23.93 32.19 2.44
CA ALA A 20 -23.18 31.01 2.06
C ALA A 20 -23.04 30.12 3.29
N GLY A 21 -23.76 29.00 3.30
CA GLY A 21 -23.93 28.17 4.49
C GLY A 21 -23.93 26.68 4.22
N CYS A 22 -23.05 26.19 3.35
CA CYS A 22 -22.68 24.77 3.31
C CYS A 22 -21.15 24.64 3.21
N SER A 23 -20.43 25.17 4.21
CA SER A 23 -19.06 24.70 4.47
C SER A 23 -19.09 23.35 5.20
N GLY A 24 -19.85 22.41 4.66
CA GLY A 24 -19.75 21.01 5.06
C GLY A 24 -18.41 20.53 4.53
N LYS A 25 -17.39 20.46 5.39
CA LYS A 25 -16.17 19.72 5.08
C LYS A 25 -16.60 18.28 4.84
N SER A 26 -16.74 17.89 3.57
CA SER A 26 -17.09 16.52 3.20
C SER A 26 -15.95 15.62 3.66
N VAL A 27 -16.25 14.72 4.59
CA VAL A 27 -15.29 13.71 5.03
C VAL A 27 -14.92 12.85 3.83
N PRO A 28 -13.63 12.65 3.53
CA PRO A 28 -13.21 11.75 2.46
C PRO A 28 -13.76 10.34 2.71
N SER A 29 -14.38 9.74 1.70
CA SER A 29 -14.86 8.35 1.76
C SER A 29 -13.76 7.33 1.45
N SER A 30 -12.59 7.78 0.99
CA SER A 30 -11.45 6.92 0.69
C SER A 30 -10.11 7.68 0.70
N VAL A 31 -9.02 6.92 0.80
CA VAL A 31 -7.64 7.38 0.64
C VAL A 31 -7.00 6.63 -0.52
N SER A 32 -6.27 7.33 -1.39
CA SER A 32 -5.54 6.71 -2.49
C SER A 32 -4.04 6.77 -2.30
N VAL A 33 -3.35 5.68 -2.62
CA VAL A 33 -1.89 5.55 -2.57
C VAL A 33 -1.39 5.17 -3.97
N SER A 34 -0.53 5.98 -4.57
CA SER A 34 -0.03 5.71 -5.93
C SER A 34 0.92 4.53 -5.99
N GLN A 35 1.03 3.88 -7.15
CA GLN A 35 2.02 2.81 -7.39
C GLN A 35 3.44 3.27 -7.07
N GLN A 36 3.81 4.48 -7.48
CA GLN A 36 5.14 5.04 -7.17
C GLN A 36 5.36 5.11 -5.65
N LYS A 37 4.35 5.57 -4.90
CA LYS A 37 4.47 5.65 -3.45
C LYS A 37 4.62 4.26 -2.83
N LEU A 38 3.87 3.27 -3.31
CA LEU A 38 4.00 1.87 -2.88
C LEU A 38 5.40 1.33 -3.17
N GLN A 39 5.94 1.60 -4.36
CA GLN A 39 7.29 1.21 -4.77
C GLN A 39 8.36 1.84 -3.87
N GLU A 40 8.24 3.14 -3.54
CA GLU A 40 9.17 3.83 -2.63
C GLU A 40 9.13 3.26 -1.21
N MET A 41 7.94 2.92 -0.71
CA MET A 41 7.78 2.33 0.62
C MET A 41 8.36 0.92 0.67
N LEU A 42 8.14 0.15 -0.40
CA LEU A 42 8.67 -1.19 -0.57
C LEU A 42 10.21 -1.18 -0.65
N ALA A 43 10.79 -0.26 -1.43
CA ALA A 43 12.24 -0.13 -1.58
C ALA A 43 12.98 0.08 -0.25
N ARG A 44 12.36 0.75 0.74
CA ARG A 44 12.94 0.97 2.08
C ARG A 44 13.03 -0.30 2.94
N ARG A 45 12.35 -1.38 2.55
CA ARG A 45 12.30 -2.64 3.29
C ARG A 45 13.24 -3.69 2.72
N PHE A 46 13.82 -3.43 1.55
CA PHE A 46 14.75 -4.30 0.86
C PHE A 46 16.18 -3.72 0.90
N PRO A 47 17.23 -4.55 0.77
CA PRO A 47 17.20 -5.99 0.51
C PRO A 47 16.76 -6.82 1.73
N LYS A 48 16.40 -8.08 1.48
CA LYS A 48 16.02 -9.05 2.51
C LYS A 48 16.78 -10.36 2.33
N GLN A 49 17.10 -10.99 3.45
CA GLN A 49 17.94 -12.18 3.51
C GLN A 49 17.14 -13.34 4.11
N PHE A 50 17.06 -14.47 3.40
CA PHE A 50 16.35 -15.67 3.84
C PHE A 50 17.28 -16.88 3.87
N PRO A 51 17.51 -17.49 5.05
CA PRO A 51 18.22 -18.75 5.11
C PRO A 51 17.37 -19.85 4.47
N VAL A 52 17.98 -20.68 3.64
CA VAL A 52 17.33 -21.82 2.97
C VAL A 52 18.03 -23.10 3.39
N ALA A 53 17.28 -24.00 4.05
CA ALA A 53 17.78 -25.29 4.54
C ALA A 53 19.06 -25.20 5.39
N GLY A 54 19.34 -24.05 6.01
CA GLY A 54 20.48 -23.82 6.92
C GLY A 54 21.88 -23.75 6.29
N LEU A 55 22.01 -24.05 4.99
CA LEU A 55 23.29 -24.07 4.27
C LEU A 55 23.38 -23.03 3.15
N LEU A 56 22.22 -22.58 2.69
CA LEU A 56 22.06 -21.62 1.61
C LEU A 56 21.42 -20.35 2.16
N GLN A 57 21.63 -19.27 1.41
CA GLN A 57 21.16 -17.94 1.71
C GLN A 57 20.57 -17.35 0.42
N LEU A 58 19.31 -16.96 0.47
CA LEU A 58 18.61 -16.29 -0.63
C LEU A 58 18.49 -14.81 -0.31
N ASP A 59 19.16 -13.98 -1.08
CA ASP A 59 19.17 -12.54 -0.95
C ASP A 59 18.21 -11.93 -1.98
N LEU A 60 17.10 -11.38 -1.49
CA LEU A 60 16.10 -10.70 -2.28
C LEU A 60 16.41 -9.21 -2.37
N GLN A 61 16.53 -8.70 -3.59
CA GLN A 61 16.81 -7.30 -3.89
C GLN A 61 15.52 -6.48 -3.97
N VAL A 62 15.62 -5.19 -4.29
CA VAL A 62 14.47 -4.31 -4.41
C VAL A 62 13.51 -4.82 -5.50
N PRO A 63 12.25 -5.14 -5.17
CA PRO A 63 11.24 -5.56 -6.14
C PRO A 63 10.84 -4.46 -7.10
N GLN A 64 10.37 -4.85 -8.29
CA GLN A 64 9.56 -4.02 -9.18
C GLN A 64 8.09 -4.38 -9.02
N LEU A 65 7.28 -3.41 -8.59
CA LEU A 65 5.86 -3.57 -8.30
C LEU A 65 5.02 -3.23 -9.53
N SER A 66 4.02 -4.06 -9.83
CA SER A 66 2.97 -3.79 -10.81
C SER A 66 1.57 -4.05 -10.25
N MET A 67 0.59 -3.31 -10.76
CA MET A 67 -0.81 -3.42 -10.32
C MET A 67 -1.53 -4.50 -11.14
N ARG A 68 -2.36 -5.33 -10.49
CA ARG A 68 -3.21 -6.35 -11.13
C ARG A 68 -4.70 -6.13 -10.76
N PRO A 69 -5.35 -5.06 -11.26
CA PRO A 69 -6.71 -4.67 -10.87
C PRO A 69 -7.75 -5.76 -11.15
N GLU A 70 -7.57 -6.51 -12.25
CA GLU A 70 -8.46 -7.57 -12.69
C GLU A 70 -8.57 -8.74 -11.69
N ARG A 71 -7.60 -8.84 -10.77
CA ARG A 71 -7.59 -9.83 -9.68
C ARG A 71 -7.65 -9.20 -8.28
N ASN A 72 -7.73 -7.87 -8.18
CA ASN A 72 -7.53 -7.12 -6.95
C ASN A 72 -6.21 -7.47 -6.22
N MET A 73 -5.13 -7.63 -6.99
CA MET A 73 -3.81 -8.05 -6.48
C MET A 73 -2.70 -7.09 -6.92
N LEU A 74 -1.55 -7.23 -6.29
CA LEU A 74 -0.28 -6.67 -6.70
C LEU A 74 0.62 -7.80 -7.18
N ASN A 75 1.53 -7.49 -8.10
CA ASN A 75 2.60 -8.38 -8.49
C ASN A 75 3.95 -7.72 -8.16
N ALA A 76 4.90 -8.53 -7.68
CA ALA A 76 6.27 -8.11 -7.44
C ALA A 76 7.24 -9.06 -8.14
N VAL A 77 8.08 -8.51 -9.01
CA VAL A 77 9.23 -9.21 -9.58
C VAL A 77 10.47 -8.79 -8.81
N ILE A 78 11.10 -9.75 -8.15
CA ILE A 78 12.17 -9.54 -7.18
C ILE A 78 13.45 -10.20 -7.72
N PRO A 79 14.52 -9.44 -8.03
CA PRO A 79 15.82 -10.02 -8.30
C PRO A 79 16.32 -10.76 -7.06
N ALA A 80 16.83 -11.97 -7.26
CA ALA A 80 17.28 -12.85 -6.20
C ALA A 80 18.74 -13.27 -6.47
N GLU A 81 19.50 -13.44 -5.39
CA GLU A 81 20.84 -14.02 -5.43
C GLU A 81 20.90 -15.18 -4.44
N LEU A 82 21.33 -16.35 -4.91
CA LEU A 82 21.54 -17.52 -4.07
C LEU A 82 23.03 -17.67 -3.80
N SER A 83 23.38 -17.76 -2.51
CA SER A 83 24.74 -18.00 -2.05
C SER A 83 24.74 -19.05 -0.93
N GLY A 84 25.92 -19.57 -0.56
CA GLY A 84 26.01 -20.54 0.52
C GLY A 84 27.34 -21.28 0.55
N LYS A 85 27.61 -21.95 1.68
CA LYS A 85 28.88 -22.69 1.89
C LYS A 85 29.04 -23.90 0.98
N VAL A 86 27.92 -24.43 0.49
CA VAL A 86 27.88 -25.61 -0.40
C VAL A 86 27.88 -25.23 -1.88
N LEU A 87 27.87 -23.93 -2.20
CA LEU A 87 27.90 -23.42 -3.57
C LEU A 87 29.31 -22.99 -3.95
N LYS A 88 29.68 -23.21 -5.20
CA LYS A 88 30.99 -22.79 -5.74
C LYS A 88 31.06 -21.28 -5.97
N GLU A 89 29.92 -20.68 -6.26
CA GLU A 89 29.75 -19.27 -6.60
C GLU A 89 28.35 -18.80 -6.20
N ARG A 90 28.06 -17.52 -6.46
CA ARG A 90 26.71 -16.96 -6.31
C ARG A 90 25.93 -17.12 -7.61
N PHE A 91 24.65 -17.42 -7.50
CA PHE A 91 23.77 -17.57 -8.65
C PHE A 91 22.67 -16.52 -8.62
N SER A 92 22.46 -15.84 -9.74
CA SER A 92 21.41 -14.83 -9.88
C SER A 92 20.11 -15.44 -10.36
N GLY A 93 19.01 -14.77 -10.08
CA GLY A 93 17.70 -15.19 -10.52
C GLY A 93 16.59 -14.22 -10.14
N LEU A 94 15.36 -14.71 -10.15
CA LEU A 94 14.14 -13.92 -9.99
C LEU A 94 13.10 -14.71 -9.19
N LEU A 95 12.39 -14.00 -8.30
CA LEU A 95 11.17 -14.42 -7.65
C LEU A 95 10.01 -13.56 -8.17
N ASP A 96 8.99 -14.20 -8.74
CA ASP A 96 7.76 -13.57 -9.20
C ASP A 96 6.61 -14.01 -8.30
N VAL A 97 5.95 -13.03 -7.67
CA VAL A 97 4.89 -13.27 -6.68
C VAL A 97 3.70 -12.32 -6.88
N ASP A 98 2.50 -12.89 -6.88
CA ASP A 98 1.25 -12.15 -6.71
C ASP A 98 0.82 -12.17 -5.25
N PHE A 99 0.26 -11.07 -4.76
CA PHE A 99 -0.35 -11.03 -3.43
C PHE A 99 -1.50 -10.02 -3.37
N ALA A 100 -2.50 -10.31 -2.55
CA ALA A 100 -3.57 -9.37 -2.22
C ALA A 100 -3.21 -8.60 -0.94
N LEU A 101 -3.91 -7.50 -0.66
CA LEU A 101 -3.72 -6.73 0.57
C LEU A 101 -4.92 -6.80 1.50
N ARG A 102 -4.63 -6.86 2.80
CA ARG A 102 -5.62 -6.73 3.86
C ARG A 102 -5.15 -5.69 4.88
N TYR A 103 -6.10 -5.02 5.51
CA TYR A 103 -5.83 -4.21 6.69
C TYR A 103 -5.72 -5.10 7.93
N GLU A 104 -4.74 -4.82 8.77
CA GLU A 104 -4.52 -5.44 10.07
C GLU A 104 -4.77 -4.38 11.17
N PRO A 105 -5.92 -4.42 11.86
CA PRO A 105 -6.26 -3.43 12.86
C PRO A 105 -5.35 -3.44 14.10
N SER A 106 -4.73 -4.60 14.41
CA SER A 106 -3.94 -4.75 15.64
C SER A 106 -2.69 -3.87 15.68
N ASP A 107 -2.07 -3.62 14.52
CA ASP A 107 -0.90 -2.74 14.38
C ASP A 107 -1.09 -1.64 13.32
N ARG A 108 -2.31 -1.52 12.78
CA ARG A 108 -2.72 -0.53 11.78
C ARG A 108 -1.91 -0.59 10.48
N THR A 109 -1.67 -1.81 9.99
CA THR A 109 -0.85 -2.05 8.79
C THR A 109 -1.62 -2.62 7.60
N LEU A 110 -1.15 -2.36 6.39
CA LEU A 110 -1.52 -3.11 5.19
C LEU A 110 -0.55 -4.29 5.04
N ARG A 111 -1.09 -5.50 5.12
CA ARG A 111 -0.33 -6.75 5.05
C ARG A 111 -0.66 -7.51 3.77
N ALA A 112 0.38 -8.06 3.16
CA ALA A 112 0.22 -9.03 2.09
C ALA A 112 -0.47 -10.29 2.62
N HIS A 113 -1.38 -10.85 1.83
CA HIS A 113 -2.04 -12.13 2.07
C HIS A 113 -2.41 -12.78 0.73
N GLN A 114 -2.89 -14.02 0.76
CA GLN A 114 -3.18 -14.81 -0.46
C GLN A 114 -1.98 -14.81 -1.42
N ILE A 115 -0.82 -15.15 -0.85
CA ILE A 115 0.47 -15.08 -1.55
C ILE A 115 0.52 -16.23 -2.54
N LYS A 116 0.81 -15.91 -3.80
CA LYS A 116 0.93 -16.88 -4.88
C LYS A 116 2.28 -16.69 -5.56
N VAL A 117 3.14 -17.68 -5.43
CA VAL A 117 4.40 -17.74 -6.18
C VAL A 117 4.07 -18.14 -7.61
N ASN A 118 4.39 -17.26 -8.55
CA ASN A 118 4.29 -17.54 -9.97
C ASN A 118 5.54 -18.32 -10.43
N GLN A 119 6.72 -17.88 -10.00
CA GLN A 119 7.99 -18.51 -10.34
C GLN A 119 9.08 -18.15 -9.33
N LEU A 120 9.94 -19.12 -9.02
CA LEU A 120 11.28 -18.88 -8.47
C LEU A 120 12.27 -19.57 -9.39
N ASN A 121 13.09 -18.78 -10.09
CA ASN A 121 14.11 -19.31 -10.99
C ASN A 121 15.47 -18.74 -10.61
N ILE A 122 16.47 -19.60 -10.50
CA ILE A 122 17.87 -19.22 -10.28
C ILE A 122 18.68 -19.83 -11.41
N ASP A 123 19.39 -18.98 -12.14
CA ASP A 123 20.09 -19.37 -13.36
C ASP A 123 21.34 -20.20 -13.02
N GLY A 124 21.62 -21.21 -13.85
CA GLY A 124 22.83 -22.04 -13.71
C GLY A 124 22.81 -23.08 -12.59
N LEU A 125 21.68 -23.23 -11.87
CA LEU A 125 21.54 -24.29 -10.88
C LEU A 125 21.43 -25.68 -11.51
N SER A 126 21.95 -26.67 -10.80
CA SER A 126 21.69 -28.07 -11.14
C SER A 126 20.19 -28.39 -10.93
N PRO A 127 19.61 -29.32 -11.71
CA PRO A 127 18.20 -29.68 -11.58
C PRO A 127 17.79 -30.05 -10.15
N ALA A 128 18.64 -30.82 -9.45
CA ALA A 128 18.38 -31.22 -8.06
C ALA A 128 18.28 -30.02 -7.10
N LEU A 129 19.08 -28.96 -7.30
CA LEU A 129 19.02 -27.78 -6.45
C LEU A 129 17.82 -26.90 -6.79
N SER A 130 17.48 -26.79 -8.08
CA SER A 130 16.26 -26.12 -8.54
C SER A 130 14.99 -26.77 -7.96
N ASP A 131 14.91 -28.10 -7.98
CA ASP A 131 13.78 -28.85 -7.41
C ASP A 131 13.69 -28.66 -5.88
N MET A 132 14.84 -28.67 -5.21
CA MET A 132 14.92 -28.39 -3.77
C MET A 132 14.39 -26.98 -3.48
N LEU A 133 14.84 -25.94 -4.20
CA LEU A 133 14.36 -24.57 -4.02
C LEU A 133 12.88 -24.43 -4.33
N GLY A 134 12.38 -25.10 -5.36
CA GLY A 134 10.96 -25.17 -5.69
C GLY A 134 10.12 -25.67 -4.52
N THR A 135 10.61 -26.66 -3.77
CA THR A 135 9.95 -27.21 -2.58
C THR A 135 9.80 -26.18 -1.46
N TYR A 136 10.75 -25.25 -1.32
CA TYR A 136 10.70 -24.19 -0.30
C TYR A 136 10.09 -22.88 -0.81
N SER A 137 9.79 -22.76 -2.11
CA SER A 137 9.40 -21.51 -2.75
C SER A 137 8.16 -20.87 -2.10
N THR A 138 7.13 -21.66 -1.79
CA THR A 138 5.92 -21.17 -1.11
C THR A 138 6.22 -20.65 0.28
N ALA A 139 6.92 -21.41 1.12
CA ALA A 139 7.27 -20.99 2.48
C ALA A 139 8.18 -19.75 2.48
N LEU A 140 9.12 -19.67 1.53
CA LEU A 140 9.98 -18.50 1.36
C LEU A 140 9.19 -17.27 0.94
N ALA A 141 8.24 -17.41 0.01
CA ALA A 141 7.37 -16.32 -0.37
C ALA A 141 6.45 -15.91 0.78
N GLU A 142 5.89 -16.86 1.54
CA GLU A 142 5.10 -16.57 2.73
C GLU A 142 5.89 -15.81 3.78
N GLN A 143 7.15 -16.20 4.01
CA GLN A 143 8.03 -15.50 4.95
C GLN A 143 8.44 -14.12 4.44
N ALA A 144 8.78 -14.00 3.15
CA ALA A 144 9.15 -12.73 2.53
C ALA A 144 7.98 -11.75 2.53
N MET A 145 6.79 -12.22 2.14
CA MET A 145 5.58 -11.41 2.05
C MET A 145 4.92 -11.17 3.42
N GLY A 146 5.00 -12.11 4.35
CA GLY A 146 4.49 -11.96 5.72
C GLY A 146 5.26 -10.91 6.53
N GLN A 147 6.53 -10.68 6.19
CA GLN A 147 7.32 -9.55 6.69
C GLN A 147 7.17 -8.27 5.84
N MET A 148 6.50 -8.37 4.69
CA MET A 148 6.21 -7.26 3.78
C MET A 148 4.94 -6.55 4.26
N VAL A 149 5.07 -5.85 5.39
CA VAL A 149 4.15 -4.78 5.77
C VAL A 149 4.36 -3.64 4.77
N LEU A 150 3.47 -3.54 3.78
CA LEU A 150 3.63 -2.60 2.67
C LEU A 150 3.37 -1.15 3.07
N TYR A 151 2.57 -0.95 4.10
CA TYR A 151 2.24 0.39 4.56
C TYR A 151 1.77 0.33 6.01
N GLN A 152 2.41 1.10 6.88
CA GLN A 152 1.79 1.55 8.11
C GLN A 152 1.19 2.91 7.77
N LEU A 153 -0.12 3.07 7.92
CA LEU A 153 -0.74 4.38 7.72
C LEU A 153 -0.03 5.37 8.64
N GLN A 154 0.46 6.49 8.09
CA GLN A 154 1.20 7.45 8.90
C GLN A 154 0.27 8.02 9.97
N ASP A 155 0.81 8.31 11.15
CA ASP A 155 0.04 8.82 12.28
C ASP A 155 -0.76 10.09 11.93
N GLN A 156 -0.30 10.89 10.97
CA GLN A 156 -1.00 12.09 10.52
C GLN A 156 -2.28 11.77 9.72
N ASP A 157 -2.26 10.74 8.88
CA ASP A 157 -3.43 10.30 8.10
C ASP A 157 -4.42 9.56 9.02
N LEU A 158 -3.89 8.77 9.97
CA LEU A 158 -4.70 8.11 10.99
C LEU A 158 -5.28 9.07 12.02
N ALA A 159 -4.62 10.17 12.38
CA ALA A 159 -5.14 11.12 13.35
C ALA A 159 -6.44 11.77 12.87
N LEU A 160 -6.54 12.05 11.57
CA LEU A 160 -7.77 12.56 10.97
C LEU A 160 -8.85 11.46 10.92
N VAL A 161 -8.47 10.23 10.56
CA VAL A 161 -9.37 9.07 10.51
C VAL A 161 -9.90 8.71 11.91
N ASP A 162 -9.03 8.65 12.92
CA ASP A 162 -9.34 8.41 14.33
C ASP A 162 -10.20 9.55 14.90
N ALA A 163 -9.89 10.82 14.60
CA ALA A 163 -10.69 11.98 15.02
C ALA A 163 -12.11 11.97 14.43
N LEU A 164 -12.29 11.33 13.27
CA LEU A 164 -13.57 11.15 12.60
C LEU A 164 -14.23 9.80 12.94
N ALA A 165 -13.69 9.03 13.88
CA ALA A 165 -14.15 7.69 14.25
C ALA A 165 -14.28 6.75 13.04
N MET A 166 -13.36 6.86 12.09
CA MET A 166 -13.30 6.06 10.86
C MET A 166 -12.20 5.00 10.97
N GLU A 167 -12.25 3.98 10.11
CA GLU A 167 -11.20 2.98 9.95
C GLU A 167 -11.05 2.57 8.48
N PRO A 168 -9.87 2.06 8.07
CA PRO A 168 -9.68 1.46 6.76
C PRO A 168 -10.64 0.29 6.51
N GLY A 169 -11.45 0.42 5.46
CA GLY A 169 -12.36 -0.61 4.96
C GLY A 169 -11.77 -1.36 3.76
N THR A 170 -12.60 -1.62 2.77
CA THR A 170 -12.23 -2.37 1.55
C THR A 170 -11.03 -1.73 0.85
N ILE A 171 -10.05 -2.57 0.48
CA ILE A 171 -8.89 -2.19 -0.31
C ILE A 171 -9.13 -2.62 -1.76
N THR A 172 -9.01 -1.67 -2.67
CA THR A 172 -9.16 -1.88 -4.12
C THR A 172 -7.87 -1.52 -4.82
N VAL A 173 -7.34 -2.46 -5.60
CA VAL A 173 -6.25 -2.25 -6.54
C VAL A 173 -6.80 -1.63 -7.82
N THR A 174 -6.25 -0.48 -8.20
CA THR A 174 -6.53 0.21 -9.45
C THR A 174 -5.29 0.19 -10.34
N ALA A 175 -5.42 0.60 -11.60
CA ALA A 175 -4.29 0.68 -12.50
C ALA A 175 -3.23 1.72 -12.05
N GLN A 176 -3.61 2.67 -11.19
CA GLN A 176 -2.73 3.76 -10.72
C GLN A 176 -2.19 3.52 -9.30
N GLY A 177 -2.73 2.56 -8.55
CA GLY A 177 -2.35 2.33 -7.16
C GLY A 177 -3.44 1.65 -6.35
N LEU A 178 -3.51 1.99 -5.05
CA LEU A 178 -4.52 1.46 -4.14
C LEU A 178 -5.52 2.55 -3.77
N THR A 179 -6.77 2.15 -3.61
CA THR A 179 -7.79 2.94 -2.93
C THR A 179 -8.26 2.16 -1.71
N VAL A 180 -8.23 2.81 -0.56
CA VAL A 180 -8.68 2.27 0.72
C VAL A 180 -9.93 3.02 1.10
N ALA A 181 -11.07 2.33 1.16
CA ALA A 181 -12.30 2.93 1.66
C ALA A 181 -12.12 3.34 3.13
N LEU A 182 -12.77 4.42 3.54
CA LEU A 182 -12.86 4.79 4.94
C LEU A 182 -14.31 4.54 5.40
N VAL A 183 -14.47 3.76 6.47
CA VAL A 183 -15.76 3.38 7.02
C VAL A 183 -15.85 3.77 8.49
N GLN A 184 -17.05 4.02 9.00
CA GLN A 184 -17.20 4.33 10.41
C GLN A 184 -16.82 3.10 11.27
N LYS A 185 -16.01 3.34 12.29
CA LYS A 185 -15.60 2.34 13.25
C LYS A 185 -16.82 1.85 14.02
N ALA A 186 -17.09 0.55 13.97
CA ALA A 186 -18.19 -0.02 14.73
C ALA A 186 -17.95 0.21 16.24
N PRO A 187 -18.98 0.56 17.04
CA PRO A 187 -18.84 0.68 18.47
C PRO A 187 -18.40 -0.68 19.02
N GLN A 188 -17.18 -0.75 19.54
CA GLN A 188 -16.65 -1.97 20.15
C GLN A 188 -17.50 -2.27 21.39
N GLY A 189 -18.33 -3.30 21.30
CA GLY A 189 -19.18 -3.73 22.40
C GLY A 189 -18.34 -4.02 23.63
N VAL A 190 -18.57 -3.26 24.70
CA VAL A 190 -18.08 -3.56 26.04
C VAL A 190 -18.63 -4.94 26.42
N LYS A 191 -17.79 -5.98 26.34
CA LYS A 191 -18.10 -7.25 27.00
C LYS A 191 -18.11 -6.97 28.50
N ARG A 192 -19.30 -6.92 29.08
CA ARG A 192 -19.53 -6.99 30.53
C ARG A 192 -19.23 -8.39 31.04
#